data_AF-A0A2M7UM92-F1
#
_entry.id   AF-A0A2M7UM92-F1
#
_cell.length_a   1.000
_cell.length_b   1.000
_cell.length_c   1.000
_cell.angle_alpha   90.00
_cell.angle_beta   90.00
_cell.angle_gamma   90.00
#
_symmetry.space_group_name_H-M   'P 1'
#
loop_
_entity.id
_entity.type
_entity.pdbx_description
1 polymer ?
#
loop_
_entity_poly.entity_id
_entity_poly.type
_entity_poly.pdbx_seq_one_letter_code
_entity_poly.pdbx_strand_id
1 'polypeptide(L)'
;MIKTAYNRRLKLFLIIFSVLTLCTSVYADARDDFKQVLESRQEQVTSAYNQLDFRVKGMNSYDPKKNGAKDLLGKAKKAVDDFKKLDAGKQIDTLAKDVYDAKKEFKTAEENALSAINAVNLFLLSPARPGNVPEGDLVEDFAPQIIRLLFRFTSIAILISILVSAVMMITAMDNEERHTKAKQMLIFSLIGFAFVVLAFAIVKAVTDIDFFGFV
;
A
#
# COMPACT_ATOMS: atom_id res chain seq x y z
N MET A 1 -39.24 36.25 -19.91
CA MET A 1 -38.90 34.80 -19.98
C MET A 1 -37.45 34.49 -20.37
N ILE A 2 -36.72 35.37 -21.08
CA ILE A 2 -35.35 35.06 -21.58
C ILE A 2 -34.26 35.11 -20.48
N LYS A 3 -34.40 35.98 -19.46
CA LYS A 3 -33.42 36.12 -18.35
C LYS A 3 -33.25 34.86 -17.50
N THR A 4 -34.29 34.05 -17.35
CA THR A 4 -34.26 32.81 -16.53
C THR A 4 -33.52 31.67 -17.21
N ALA A 5 -33.49 31.61 -18.55
CA ALA A 5 -32.77 30.58 -19.29
C ALA A 5 -31.25 30.78 -19.25
N TYR A 6 -30.79 32.04 -19.33
CA TYR A 6 -29.37 32.37 -19.29
C TYR A 6 -28.73 32.04 -17.93
N ASN A 7 -29.45 32.33 -16.83
CA ASN A 7 -28.95 32.09 -15.49
C ASN A 7 -28.79 30.60 -15.15
N ARG A 8 -29.59 29.71 -15.78
CA ARG A 8 -29.43 28.26 -15.62
C ARG A 8 -28.20 27.72 -16.36
N ARG A 9 -27.94 28.20 -17.58
CA ARG A 9 -26.75 27.81 -18.35
C ARG A 9 -25.46 28.27 -17.67
N LEU A 10 -25.46 29.46 -17.08
CA LEU A 10 -24.31 29.99 -16.35
C LEU A 10 -24.00 29.20 -15.07
N LYS A 11 -25.02 28.83 -14.29
CA LYS A 11 -24.85 27.97 -13.10
C LYS A 11 -24.33 26.58 -13.46
N LEU A 12 -24.81 25.98 -14.54
CA LEU A 12 -24.32 24.68 -15.02
C LEU A 12 -22.85 24.76 -15.42
N PHE A 13 -22.45 25.84 -16.10
CA PHE A 13 -21.07 26.06 -16.51
C PHE A 13 -20.11 26.22 -15.32
N LEU A 14 -20.53 26.97 -14.29
CA LEU A 14 -19.75 27.13 -13.05
C LEU A 14 -19.60 25.82 -12.28
N ILE A 15 -20.64 24.98 -12.23
CA ILE A 15 -20.57 23.66 -11.59
C ILE A 15 -19.57 22.77 -12.34
N ILE A 16 -19.69 22.68 -13.68
CA ILE A 16 -18.78 21.87 -14.50
C ILE A 16 -17.33 22.34 -14.34
N PHE A 17 -17.09 23.65 -14.34
CA PHE A 17 -15.75 24.21 -14.14
C PHE A 17 -15.20 23.86 -12.75
N SER A 18 -16.00 23.98 -11.69
CA SER A 18 -15.57 23.62 -10.32
C SER A 18 -15.22 22.13 -10.18
N VAL A 19 -16.01 21.25 -10.81
CA VAL A 19 -15.76 19.80 -10.80
C VAL A 19 -14.49 19.48 -11.58
N LEU A 20 -14.24 20.17 -12.71
CA LEU A 20 -13.03 19.99 -13.48
C LEU A 20 -11.79 20.42 -12.69
N THR A 21 -11.85 21.55 -11.98
CA THR A 21 -10.76 22.01 -11.11
C THR A 21 -10.50 21.04 -9.94
N LEU A 22 -11.56 20.50 -9.32
CA LEU A 22 -11.44 19.48 -8.28
C LEU A 22 -10.83 18.18 -8.81
N CYS A 23 -11.22 17.73 -10.01
CA CYS A 23 -10.60 16.57 -10.64
C CYS A 23 -9.11 16.80 -10.93
N THR A 24 -8.71 18.00 -11.35
CA THR A 24 -7.28 18.29 -11.58
C THR A 24 -6.48 18.35 -10.29
N SER A 25 -7.05 18.84 -9.18
CA SER A 25 -6.33 18.86 -7.90
C SER A 25 -6.19 17.47 -7.30
N VAL A 26 -7.24 16.64 -7.36
CA VAL A 26 -7.18 15.23 -6.91
C VAL A 26 -6.21 14.41 -7.78
N TYR A 27 -6.14 14.69 -9.08
CA TYR A 27 -5.19 14.02 -9.97
C TYR A 27 -3.74 14.44 -9.68
N ALA A 28 -3.50 15.72 -9.36
CA ALA A 28 -2.18 16.20 -8.95
C ALA A 28 -1.72 15.54 -7.63
N ASP A 29 -2.60 15.46 -6.64
CA ASP A 29 -2.32 14.82 -5.35
C ASP A 29 -2.02 13.32 -5.53
N ALA A 30 -2.83 12.62 -6.33
CA ALA A 30 -2.61 11.21 -6.65
C ALA A 30 -1.30 10.94 -7.41
N ARG A 31 -0.80 11.91 -8.19
CA ARG A 31 0.50 11.82 -8.88
C ARG A 31 1.64 11.85 -7.87
N ASP A 32 1.60 12.77 -6.92
CA ASP A 32 2.65 12.94 -5.92
C ASP A 32 2.66 11.77 -4.93
N ASP A 33 1.48 11.31 -4.50
CA ASP A 33 1.32 10.10 -3.69
C ASP A 33 1.90 8.87 -4.39
N PHE A 34 1.59 8.69 -5.68
CA PHE A 34 2.11 7.57 -6.45
C PHE A 34 3.63 7.65 -6.59
N LYS A 35 4.18 8.83 -6.85
CA LYS A 35 5.63 9.05 -6.90
C LYS A 35 6.29 8.68 -5.56
N GLN A 36 5.74 9.14 -4.44
CA GLN A 36 6.24 8.81 -3.10
C GLN A 36 6.20 7.30 -2.84
N VAL A 37 5.12 6.62 -3.22
CA VAL A 37 5.01 5.16 -3.12
C VAL A 37 6.09 4.47 -3.96
N LEU A 38 6.33 4.90 -5.19
CA LEU A 38 7.36 4.30 -6.06
C LEU A 38 8.77 4.49 -5.48
N GLU A 39 9.10 5.69 -5.01
CA GLU A 39 10.38 5.98 -4.36
C GLU A 39 10.57 5.10 -3.11
N SER A 40 9.54 4.98 -2.27
CA SER A 40 9.58 4.11 -1.08
C SER A 40 9.80 2.63 -1.44
N ARG A 41 9.25 2.16 -2.57
CA ARG A 41 9.41 0.79 -3.05
C ARG A 41 10.81 0.55 -3.62
N GLN A 42 11.35 1.50 -4.37
CA GLN A 42 12.74 1.46 -4.86
C GLN A 42 13.74 1.39 -3.71
N GLU A 43 13.49 2.12 -2.63
CA GLU A 43 14.33 2.09 -1.43
C GLU A 43 14.23 0.74 -0.70
N GLN A 44 13.02 0.19 -0.51
CA GLN A 44 12.82 -1.15 0.07
C GLN A 44 13.55 -2.24 -0.72
N VAL A 45 13.41 -2.25 -2.04
CA VAL A 45 14.07 -3.22 -2.93
C VAL A 45 15.60 -3.08 -2.88
N THR A 46 16.10 -1.83 -2.87
CA THR A 46 17.55 -1.55 -2.76
C THR A 46 18.10 -1.99 -1.39
N SER A 47 17.38 -1.73 -0.30
CA SER A 47 17.76 -2.15 1.05
C SER A 47 17.81 -3.68 1.17
N ALA A 48 16.79 -4.37 0.65
CA ALA A 48 16.77 -5.83 0.62
C ALA A 48 17.95 -6.43 -0.17
N TYR A 49 18.29 -5.84 -1.32
CA TYR A 49 19.48 -6.23 -2.09
C TYR A 49 20.77 -6.04 -1.30
N ASN A 50 20.95 -4.89 -0.63
CA ASN A 50 22.16 -4.61 0.16
C ASN A 50 22.33 -5.60 1.32
N GLN A 51 21.23 -5.99 1.98
CA GLN A 51 21.27 -7.02 3.01
C GLN A 51 21.69 -8.38 2.45
N LEU A 52 21.18 -8.76 1.27
CA LEU A 52 21.56 -10.00 0.59
C LEU A 52 23.04 -9.99 0.16
N ASP A 53 23.50 -8.89 -0.43
CA ASP A 53 24.91 -8.73 -0.83
C ASP A 53 25.84 -8.85 0.38
N PHE A 54 25.50 -8.23 1.51
CA PHE A 54 26.25 -8.35 2.75
C PHE A 54 26.33 -9.81 3.24
N ARG A 55 25.19 -10.53 3.25
CA ARG A 55 25.14 -11.95 3.63
C ARG A 55 25.98 -12.82 2.70
N VAL A 56 25.92 -12.58 1.39
CA VAL A 56 26.69 -13.35 0.39
C VAL A 56 28.19 -13.09 0.49
N LYS A 57 28.59 -11.85 0.77
CA LYS A 57 29.98 -11.48 1.02
C LYS A 57 30.52 -12.11 2.31
N GLY A 58 29.69 -12.20 3.34
CA GLY A 58 30.01 -12.83 4.63
C GLY A 58 30.13 -14.36 4.60
N MET A 59 29.68 -15.04 3.54
CA MET A 59 29.83 -16.49 3.42
C MET A 59 31.30 -16.91 3.31
N ASN A 60 31.66 -18.03 3.93
CA ASN A 60 33.00 -18.63 3.84
C ASN A 60 33.35 -18.95 2.37
N SER A 61 34.59 -18.69 1.95
CA SER A 61 35.07 -18.99 0.58
C SER A 61 34.97 -20.46 0.21
N TYR A 62 35.00 -21.37 1.19
CA TYR A 62 34.88 -22.81 0.99
C TYR A 62 33.43 -23.33 0.98
N ASP A 63 32.44 -22.46 1.20
CA ASP A 63 31.03 -22.89 1.16
C ASP A 63 30.60 -23.19 -0.29
N PRO A 64 30.19 -24.43 -0.62
CA PRO A 64 29.77 -24.79 -1.97
C PRO A 64 28.56 -23.99 -2.46
N LYS A 65 27.77 -23.40 -1.56
CA LYS A 65 26.61 -22.57 -1.90
C LYS A 65 26.98 -21.15 -2.35
N LYS A 66 28.20 -20.69 -2.05
CA LYS A 66 28.62 -19.30 -2.33
C LYS A 66 28.60 -18.96 -3.81
N ASN A 67 29.00 -19.89 -4.68
CA ASN A 67 29.02 -19.67 -6.13
C ASN A 67 27.60 -19.56 -6.71
N GLY A 68 26.68 -20.42 -6.25
CA GLY A 68 25.26 -20.33 -6.64
C GLY A 68 24.61 -19.04 -6.14
N ALA A 69 24.89 -18.64 -4.90
CA ALA A 69 24.38 -17.40 -4.34
C ALA A 69 24.92 -16.15 -5.07
N LYS A 70 26.19 -16.17 -5.53
CA LYS A 70 26.75 -15.08 -6.35
C LYS A 70 26.07 -14.93 -7.71
N ASP A 71 25.75 -16.03 -8.40
CA ASP A 71 25.01 -15.97 -9.67
C ASP A 71 23.61 -15.37 -9.49
N LEU A 72 22.89 -15.82 -8.46
CA LEU A 72 21.57 -15.28 -8.12
C LEU A 72 21.64 -13.80 -7.70
N LEU A 73 22.67 -13.40 -6.95
CA LEU A 73 22.90 -12.00 -6.59
C LEU A 73 23.17 -11.13 -7.83
N GLY A 74 23.87 -11.66 -8.83
CA GLY A 74 24.07 -10.99 -10.12
C GLY A 74 22.75 -10.75 -10.87
N LYS A 75 21.88 -11.76 -10.91
CA LYS A 75 20.53 -11.64 -11.50
C LYS A 75 19.66 -10.63 -10.74
N ALA A 76 19.67 -10.69 -9.41
CA ALA A 76 18.96 -9.74 -8.56
C ALA A 76 19.46 -8.31 -8.79
N LYS A 77 20.78 -8.10 -8.87
CA LYS A 77 21.37 -6.77 -9.15
C LYS A 77 20.85 -6.20 -10.47
N LYS A 78 20.87 -7.01 -11.54
CA LYS A 78 20.37 -6.58 -12.84
C LYS A 78 18.90 -6.15 -12.77
N ALA A 79 18.06 -6.93 -12.08
CA ALA A 79 16.64 -6.59 -11.90
C ALA A 79 16.44 -5.29 -11.11
N VAL A 80 17.23 -5.06 -10.05
CA VAL A 80 17.20 -3.80 -9.27
C VAL A 80 17.65 -2.61 -10.12
N ASP A 81 18.69 -2.78 -10.94
CA ASP A 81 19.19 -1.73 -11.83
C ASP A 81 18.17 -1.40 -12.93
N ASP A 82 17.50 -2.40 -13.50
CA ASP A 82 16.44 -2.20 -14.49
C ASP A 82 15.22 -1.52 -13.84
N PHE A 83 14.90 -1.83 -12.58
CA PHE A 83 13.85 -1.16 -11.81
C PHE A 83 14.18 0.31 -11.48
N LYS A 84 15.46 0.64 -11.24
CA LYS A 84 15.91 2.03 -11.03
C LYS A 84 15.87 2.87 -12.30
N LYS A 85 16.05 2.26 -13.47
CA LYS A 85 15.93 2.95 -14.77
C LYS A 85 14.50 3.32 -15.14
N LEU A 86 13.50 2.71 -14.49
CA LEU A 86 12.10 3.13 -14.60
C LEU A 86 11.92 4.46 -13.86
N ASP A 87 12.22 5.55 -14.56
CA ASP A 87 11.99 6.92 -14.09
C ASP A 87 10.48 7.20 -14.08
N ALA A 88 9.92 7.16 -12.87
CA ALA A 88 8.52 7.44 -12.59
C ALA A 88 8.07 8.79 -13.19
N GLY A 89 8.94 9.80 -13.18
CA GLY A 89 8.61 11.14 -13.67
C GLY A 89 8.39 11.16 -15.18
N LYS A 90 9.30 10.54 -15.94
CA LYS A 90 9.23 10.50 -17.41
C LYS A 90 8.05 9.68 -17.92
N GLN A 91 7.74 8.52 -17.34
CA GLN A 91 6.62 7.71 -17.81
C GLN A 91 5.26 8.34 -17.49
N ILE A 92 5.11 9.03 -16.36
CA ILE A 92 3.84 9.67 -15.96
C ILE A 92 3.49 10.85 -16.89
N ASP A 93 4.47 11.68 -17.28
CA ASP A 93 4.22 12.83 -18.16
C ASP A 93 3.92 12.43 -19.61
N THR A 94 4.36 11.24 -20.04
CA THR A 94 4.11 10.77 -21.41
C THR A 94 2.79 10.00 -21.53
N LEU A 95 2.14 9.63 -20.42
CA LEU A 95 1.10 8.59 -20.41
C LEU A 95 -0.13 8.93 -19.58
N ALA A 96 -0.79 10.07 -19.81
CA ALA A 96 -2.17 10.25 -19.33
C ALA A 96 -3.16 9.22 -19.93
N LYS A 97 -2.73 8.45 -20.96
CA LYS A 97 -3.50 7.37 -21.59
C LYS A 97 -3.02 5.95 -21.21
N ASP A 98 -1.77 5.78 -20.79
CA ASP A 98 -1.18 4.44 -20.54
C ASP A 98 -0.72 4.25 -19.07
N VAL A 99 -1.20 5.07 -18.11
CA VAL A 99 -0.98 4.85 -16.66
C VAL A 99 -1.32 3.42 -16.24
N TYR A 100 -2.33 2.82 -16.88
CA TYR A 100 -2.72 1.44 -16.63
C TYR A 100 -1.64 0.42 -17.04
N ASP A 101 -1.00 0.63 -18.19
CA ASP A 101 0.04 -0.26 -18.71
C ASP A 101 1.38 -0.04 -17.98
N ALA A 102 1.74 1.20 -17.65
CA ALA A 102 2.91 1.49 -16.82
C ALA A 102 2.79 0.87 -15.42
N LYS A 103 1.59 0.93 -14.81
CA LYS A 103 1.32 0.26 -13.52
C LYS A 103 1.45 -1.26 -13.64
N LYS A 104 1.04 -1.85 -14.76
CA LYS A 104 1.15 -3.28 -15.03
C LYS A 104 2.61 -3.71 -15.22
N GLU A 105 3.41 -2.94 -15.96
CA GLU A 105 4.84 -3.17 -16.14
C GLU A 105 5.60 -3.06 -14.82
N PHE A 106 5.30 -2.02 -14.02
CA PHE A 106 5.90 -1.83 -12.71
C PHE A 106 5.57 -2.98 -11.76
N LYS A 107 4.30 -3.40 -11.70
CA LYS A 107 3.86 -4.54 -10.89
C LYS A 107 4.57 -5.83 -11.30
N THR A 108 4.73 -6.06 -12.61
CA THR A 108 5.44 -7.24 -13.14
C THR A 108 6.93 -7.20 -12.78
N ALA A 109 7.58 -6.04 -12.86
CA ALA A 109 8.97 -5.87 -12.46
C ALA A 109 9.17 -6.07 -10.95
N GLU A 110 8.25 -5.56 -10.13
CA GLU A 110 8.24 -5.78 -8.67
C GLU A 110 8.07 -7.27 -8.33
N GLU A 111 7.12 -7.98 -8.95
CA GLU A 111 6.89 -9.42 -8.74
C GLU A 111 8.13 -10.26 -9.14
N ASN A 112 8.81 -9.89 -10.23
CA ASN A 112 10.05 -10.54 -10.65
C ASN A 112 11.19 -10.28 -9.66
N ALA A 113 11.33 -9.06 -9.13
CA ALA A 113 12.33 -8.73 -8.13
C ALA A 113 12.07 -9.44 -6.79
N LEU A 114 10.82 -9.40 -6.31
CA LEU A 114 10.42 -10.06 -5.06
C LEU A 114 10.53 -11.58 -5.17
N SER A 115 10.20 -12.19 -6.30
CA SER A 115 10.39 -13.64 -6.49
C SER A 115 11.86 -14.05 -6.51
N ALA A 116 12.75 -13.25 -7.12
CA ALA A 116 14.19 -13.48 -7.06
C ALA A 116 14.74 -13.33 -5.64
N ILE A 117 14.32 -12.29 -4.90
CA ILE A 117 14.69 -12.09 -3.49
C ILE A 117 14.18 -13.25 -2.63
N ASN A 118 12.94 -13.68 -2.84
CA ASN A 118 12.36 -14.81 -2.12
C ASN A 118 13.05 -16.14 -2.48
N ALA A 119 13.47 -16.36 -3.72
CA ALA A 119 14.24 -17.54 -4.09
C ALA A 119 15.62 -17.55 -3.41
N VAL A 120 16.29 -16.39 -3.31
CA VAL A 120 17.55 -16.26 -2.57
C VAL A 120 17.32 -16.45 -1.07
N ASN A 121 16.31 -15.82 -0.49
CA ASN A 121 15.94 -16.02 0.91
C ASN A 121 15.56 -17.47 1.18
N LEU A 122 14.77 -18.13 0.33
CA LEU A 122 14.41 -19.53 0.47
C LEU A 122 15.63 -20.45 0.29
N PHE A 123 16.59 -20.10 -0.55
CA PHE A 123 17.84 -20.85 -0.68
C PHE A 123 18.78 -20.65 0.53
N LEU A 124 18.74 -19.47 1.15
CA LEU A 124 19.52 -19.13 2.35
C LEU A 124 18.84 -19.58 3.66
N LEU A 125 17.51 -19.65 3.68
CA LEU A 125 16.64 -20.01 4.81
C LEU A 125 16.02 -21.39 4.63
N SER A 126 16.35 -22.14 3.58
CA SER A 126 15.94 -23.54 3.48
C SER A 126 16.49 -24.20 4.74
N PRO A 127 15.62 -24.75 5.59
CA PRO A 127 16.04 -25.17 6.91
C PRO A 127 17.18 -26.17 6.76
N ALA A 128 18.25 -25.98 7.55
CA ALA A 128 19.01 -27.13 7.97
C ALA A 128 17.98 -28.14 8.54
N ARG A 129 18.11 -29.41 8.13
CA ARG A 129 17.20 -30.54 8.40
C ARG A 129 16.38 -30.38 9.70
N PRO A 130 15.07 -30.73 9.66
CA PRO A 130 14.13 -30.44 10.74
C PRO A 130 14.63 -30.97 12.08
N GLY A 131 14.76 -30.04 13.02
CA GLY A 131 15.17 -30.26 14.40
C GLY A 131 15.10 -28.93 15.12
N ASN A 132 13.88 -28.55 15.50
CA ASN A 132 13.48 -27.54 16.50
C ASN A 132 12.11 -26.99 16.10
N VAL A 133 11.06 -27.73 16.48
CA VAL A 133 9.74 -27.12 16.64
C VAL A 133 9.81 -26.19 17.85
N PRO A 134 9.32 -24.94 17.76
CA PRO A 134 9.23 -24.06 18.92
C PRO A 134 8.36 -24.72 19.99
N GLU A 135 8.92 -24.90 21.19
CA GLU A 135 8.18 -25.38 22.38
C GLU A 135 7.33 -24.24 23.00
N GLY A 136 6.91 -23.27 22.20
CA GLY A 136 6.19 -22.06 22.63
C GLY A 136 4.69 -22.29 22.77
N ASP A 137 4.10 -21.64 23.77
CA ASP A 137 2.66 -21.65 24.05
C ASP A 137 1.86 -21.17 22.84
N LEU A 138 0.98 -22.04 22.34
CA LEU A 138 0.10 -21.79 21.20
C LEU A 138 -0.71 -20.51 21.36
N VAL A 139 -1.03 -20.10 22.59
CA VAL A 139 -1.85 -18.91 22.82
C VAL A 139 -1.05 -17.64 22.59
N GLU A 140 0.22 -17.61 22.99
CA GLU A 140 1.06 -16.42 22.97
C GLU A 140 1.55 -16.08 21.55
N ASP A 141 1.81 -17.10 20.73
CA ASP A 141 2.26 -16.92 19.34
C ASP A 141 1.10 -16.74 18.34
N PHE A 142 -0.05 -17.36 18.60
CA PHE A 142 -1.16 -17.39 17.64
C PHE A 142 -2.11 -16.20 17.79
N ALA A 143 -2.32 -15.71 19.02
CA ALA A 143 -3.20 -14.56 19.27
C ALA A 143 -2.74 -13.28 18.52
N PRO A 144 -1.45 -12.88 18.52
CA PRO A 144 -0.99 -11.70 17.81
C PRO A 144 -1.19 -11.81 16.29
N GLN A 145 -1.05 -13.00 15.73
CA GLN A 145 -1.25 -13.23 14.29
C GLN A 145 -2.72 -13.05 13.89
N ILE A 146 -3.66 -13.60 14.65
CA ILE A 146 -5.09 -13.43 14.39
C ILE A 146 -5.48 -11.96 14.51
N ILE A 147 -5.00 -11.26 15.55
CA ILE A 147 -5.31 -9.83 15.75
C ILE A 147 -4.84 -9.00 14.56
N ARG A 148 -3.60 -9.18 14.09
CA ARG A 148 -3.07 -8.47 12.91
C ARG A 148 -3.88 -8.75 11.65
N LEU A 149 -4.36 -9.98 11.48
CA LEU A 149 -5.19 -10.36 10.36
C LEU A 149 -6.56 -9.66 10.41
N LEU A 150 -7.21 -9.64 11.57
CA LEU A 150 -8.49 -8.96 11.77
C LEU A 150 -8.39 -7.46 11.49
N PHE A 151 -7.36 -6.79 12.03
CA PHE A 151 -7.15 -5.35 11.78
C PHE A 151 -7.03 -5.01 10.29
N ARG A 152 -6.32 -5.85 9.51
CA ARG A 152 -6.21 -5.69 8.05
C ARG A 152 -7.56 -5.79 7.33
N PHE A 153 -8.40 -6.75 7.72
CA PHE A 153 -9.73 -6.88 7.12
C PHE A 153 -10.65 -5.73 7.51
N THR A 154 -10.65 -5.34 8.79
CA THR A 154 -11.46 -4.24 9.30
C THR A 154 -11.10 -2.91 8.65
N SER A 155 -9.80 -2.60 8.44
CA SER A 155 -9.39 -1.36 7.80
C SER A 155 -9.90 -1.26 6.35
N ILE A 156 -9.86 -2.37 5.61
CA ILE A 156 -10.38 -2.41 4.23
C ILE A 156 -11.90 -2.25 4.21
N ALA A 157 -12.62 -2.92 5.12
CA ALA A 157 -14.07 -2.83 5.21
C ALA A 157 -14.55 -1.39 5.50
N ILE A 158 -13.88 -0.69 6.42
CA ILE A 158 -14.17 0.71 6.74
C ILE A 158 -13.97 1.59 5.50
N LEU A 159 -12.85 1.42 4.79
CA LEU A 159 -12.55 2.21 3.60
C LEU A 159 -13.63 2.02 2.52
N ILE A 160 -14.06 0.78 2.28
CA ILE A 160 -15.15 0.47 1.33
C ILE A 160 -16.46 1.13 1.78
N SER A 161 -16.80 1.09 3.07
CA SER A 161 -18.02 1.70 3.58
C SER A 161 -18.07 3.22 3.38
N ILE A 162 -16.94 3.90 3.59
CA ILE A 162 -16.80 5.34 3.35
C ILE A 162 -16.97 5.64 1.86
N LEU A 163 -16.30 4.89 0.98
CA LEU A 163 -16.43 5.08 -0.47
C LEU A 163 -17.88 4.89 -0.95
N VAL A 164 -18.56 3.83 -0.50
CA VAL A 164 -19.96 3.58 -0.86
C VAL A 164 -20.85 4.74 -0.41
N SER A 165 -20.64 5.25 0.82
CA SER A 165 -21.41 6.38 1.33
C SER A 165 -21.16 7.68 0.54
N ALA A 166 -19.91 7.93 0.13
CA ALA A 166 -19.54 9.11 -0.65
C ALA A 166 -20.14 9.07 -2.06
N VAL A 167 -20.04 7.92 -2.76
CA VAL A 167 -20.64 7.74 -4.09
C VAL A 167 -22.17 7.85 -4.00
N MET A 168 -22.79 7.31 -2.96
CA MET A 168 -24.23 7.44 -2.75
C MET A 168 -24.66 8.89 -2.54
N MET A 169 -23.85 9.69 -1.85
CA MET A 169 -24.14 11.11 -1.61
C MET A 169 -24.06 11.93 -2.91
N ILE A 170 -23.08 11.66 -3.78
CA ILE A 170 -22.93 12.34 -5.08
C ILE A 170 -24.06 11.94 -6.05
N THR A 171 -24.47 10.67 -6.01
CA THR A 171 -25.51 10.13 -6.92
C THR A 171 -26.95 10.35 -6.43
N ALA A 172 -27.15 10.80 -5.19
CA ALA A 172 -28.48 10.95 -4.59
C ALA A 172 -29.37 11.99 -5.30
N MET A 173 -28.79 12.96 -6.02
CA MET A 173 -29.52 14.05 -6.70
C MET A 173 -30.65 14.64 -5.81
N ASP A 174 -31.75 15.11 -6.39
CA ASP A 174 -32.89 15.75 -5.72
C ASP A 174 -33.75 14.79 -4.87
N ASN A 175 -33.24 13.60 -4.54
CA ASN A 175 -33.91 12.64 -3.69
C ASN A 175 -33.41 12.76 -2.23
N GLU A 176 -34.18 13.49 -1.42
CA GLU A 176 -33.87 13.75 0.00
C GLU A 176 -33.74 12.47 0.84
N GLU A 177 -34.49 11.42 0.50
CA GLU A 177 -34.47 10.14 1.21
C GLU A 177 -33.11 9.45 1.04
N ARG A 178 -32.59 9.41 -0.20
CA ARG A 178 -31.26 8.84 -0.50
C ARG A 178 -30.13 9.63 0.14
N HIS A 179 -30.27 10.96 0.17
CA HIS A 179 -29.28 11.83 0.78
C HIS A 179 -29.21 11.63 2.30
N THR A 180 -30.35 11.45 2.96
CA THR A 180 -30.42 11.16 4.41
C THR A 180 -29.79 9.81 4.73
N LYS A 181 -30.08 8.79 3.92
CA LYS A 181 -29.49 7.45 4.08
C LYS A 181 -27.97 7.45 3.90
N ALA A 182 -27.46 8.17 2.90
CA ALA A 182 -26.02 8.29 2.67
C ALA A 182 -25.30 8.95 3.87
N LYS A 183 -25.88 10.02 4.44
CA LYS A 183 -25.33 10.68 5.63
C LYS A 183 -25.28 9.76 6.84
N GLN A 184 -26.36 9.00 7.10
CA GLN A 184 -26.38 8.06 8.21
C GLN A 184 -25.30 6.99 8.04
N MET A 185 -25.16 6.42 6.84
CA MET A 185 -24.14 5.41 6.55
C MET A 185 -22.72 5.96 6.73
N LEU A 186 -22.47 7.21 6.32
CA LEU A 186 -21.18 7.88 6.53
C LEU A 186 -20.89 8.08 8.02
N ILE A 187 -21.86 8.51 8.81
CA ILE A 187 -21.72 8.69 10.26
C ILE A 187 -21.40 7.36 10.96
N PHE A 188 -22.10 6.28 10.63
CA PHE A 188 -21.81 4.96 11.21
C PHE A 188 -20.41 4.47 10.85
N SER A 189 -19.96 4.72 9.61
CA SER A 189 -18.62 4.35 9.16
C SER A 189 -17.55 5.15 9.92
N LEU A 190 -17.79 6.44 10.17
CA LEU A 190 -16.89 7.30 10.93
C LEU A 190 -16.79 6.87 12.40
N ILE A 191 -17.91 6.51 13.02
CA ILE A 191 -17.96 6.01 14.39
C ILE A 191 -17.17 4.69 14.48
N GLY A 192 -17.39 3.76 13.55
CA GLY A 192 -16.63 2.51 13.49
C GLY A 192 -15.13 2.74 13.34
N PHE A 193 -14.73 3.70 12.50
CA PHE A 193 -13.33 4.10 12.37
C PHE A 193 -12.75 4.66 13.68
N ALA A 194 -13.48 5.54 14.35
CA ALA A 194 -13.04 6.11 15.63
C ALA A 194 -12.81 5.02 16.69
N PHE A 195 -13.68 4.00 16.75
CA PHE A 195 -13.50 2.86 17.65
C PHE A 195 -12.23 2.06 17.35
N VAL A 196 -11.91 1.81 16.08
CA VAL A 196 -10.69 1.07 15.70
C VAL A 196 -9.43 1.86 16.08
N VAL A 197 -9.42 3.16 15.84
CA VAL A 197 -8.31 4.05 16.22
C VAL A 197 -8.12 4.07 17.74
N LEU A 198 -9.22 4.14 18.49
CA LEU A 198 -9.18 4.15 19.95
C LEU A 198 -8.69 2.81 20.51
N ALA A 199 -9.13 1.68 19.95
CA ALA A 199 -8.62 0.36 20.31
C ALA A 199 -7.11 0.25 20.07
N PHE A 200 -6.63 0.74 18.93
CA PHE A 200 -5.20 0.76 18.62
C PHE A 200 -4.42 1.64 19.61
N ALA A 201 -4.94 2.81 19.97
CA ALA A 201 -4.32 3.69 20.96
C ALA A 201 -4.19 3.02 22.33
N ILE A 202 -5.21 2.26 22.77
CA ILE A 202 -5.16 1.50 24.03
C ILE A 202 -4.08 0.41 23.97
N VAL A 203 -4.08 -0.41 22.90
CA VAL A 203 -3.07 -1.47 22.74
C VAL A 203 -1.67 -0.89 22.79
N LYS A 204 -1.44 0.20 22.05
CA LYS A 204 -0.15 0.89 22.04
C LYS A 204 0.21 1.43 23.43
N ALA A 205 -0.73 2.04 24.13
CA ALA A 205 -0.49 2.56 25.48
C ALA A 205 -0.09 1.45 26.45
N VAL A 206 -0.73 0.28 26.38
CA VAL A 206 -0.37 -0.89 27.22
C VAL A 206 1.04 -1.38 26.87
N THR A 207 1.35 -1.57 25.59
CA THR A 207 2.68 -2.06 25.17
C THR A 207 3.80 -1.07 25.45
N ASP A 208 3.52 0.23 25.42
CA ASP A 208 4.50 1.28 25.70
C ASP A 208 4.78 1.38 27.22
N ILE A 209 3.80 1.08 28.09
CA ILE A 209 3.96 1.11 29.56
C ILE A 209 4.89 -0.02 30.03
N ASP A 210 4.79 -1.21 29.44
CA ASP A 210 5.69 -2.33 29.79
C ASP A 210 7.16 -2.04 29.42
N PHE A 211 7.42 -1.14 28.48
CA PHE A 211 8.79 -0.76 28.08
C PHE A 211 9.48 0.21 29.05
N PHE A 212 8.73 0.94 29.89
CA PHE A 212 9.27 1.92 30.86
C PHE A 212 9.47 1.36 32.28
N GLY A 213 9.11 0.09 32.53
CA GLY A 213 9.06 -0.49 33.87
C GLY A 213 10.28 -1.33 34.32
N PHE A 214 11.11 -1.86 33.41
CA PHE A 214 12.25 -2.71 33.78
C PHE A 214 13.40 -2.67 32.75
N VAL A 215 14.25 -1.64 32.87
CA VAL A 215 15.70 -1.70 32.57
C VAL A 215 16.42 -0.87 33.62
#